data_AF-A0A953ANL4-F1
#
_entry.id   AF-A0A953ANL4-F1
#
_cell.length_a   1.000
_cell.length_b   1.000
_cell.length_c   1.000
_cell.angle_alpha   90.00
_cell.angle_beta   90.00
_cell.angle_gamma   90.00
#
_symmetry.space_group_name_H-M   'P 1'
#
loop_
_entity.id
_entity.type
_entity.pdbx_description
1 polymer ?
#
loop_
_entity_poly.entity_id
_entity_poly.type
_entity_poly.pdbx_seq_one_letter_code
_entity_poly.pdbx_strand_id
1 'polypeptide(L)'
;MIPDGSTAPALSSFSPAERRARWIAALTALALVALAIALGANPRRGIDLRVYLTAASRFLDGSPLYRASDGAMPFKYAPPGAWLFIPLLALPARGATVLWNLLSVATLLASARWWSRRLGLGEKGAACVGLTVLALAHPIFFELHYAQVDLAMLGLFTAATDGLERRRPVQAGIASPWRLC
;
A
#
# COMPACT_ATOMS: atom_id res chain seq x y z
N MET A 1 7.06 47.14 -38.21
CA MET A 1 7.86 46.78 -37.03
C MET A 1 7.17 45.58 -36.40
N ILE A 2 7.59 44.36 -36.78
CA ILE A 2 7.02 43.10 -36.28
C ILE A 2 7.96 42.61 -35.18
N PRO A 3 7.50 42.32 -33.96
CA PRO A 3 8.33 41.67 -32.97
C PRO A 3 8.39 40.17 -33.27
N ASP A 4 9.60 39.72 -33.63
CA ASP A 4 9.98 38.32 -33.66
C ASP A 4 10.14 37.78 -32.23
N GLY A 5 9.78 36.52 -32.00
CA GLY A 5 10.14 35.83 -30.77
C GLY A 5 9.12 34.82 -30.27
N SER A 6 8.82 33.81 -31.10
CA SER A 6 8.18 32.57 -30.65
C SER A 6 9.04 31.94 -29.54
N THR A 7 8.68 32.19 -28.28
CA THR A 7 9.16 31.39 -27.14
C THR A 7 8.35 30.11 -27.11
N ALA A 8 8.67 29.17 -28.00
CA ALA A 8 8.19 27.81 -27.87
C ALA A 8 8.72 27.26 -26.53
N PRO A 9 7.87 26.73 -25.64
CA PRO A 9 8.34 26.13 -24.39
C PRO A 9 9.28 24.98 -24.76
N ALA A 10 10.53 25.04 -24.30
CA ALA A 10 11.48 23.97 -24.47
C ALA A 10 10.87 22.68 -23.91
N LEU A 11 10.46 21.77 -24.80
CA LEU A 11 10.01 20.43 -24.42
C LEU A 11 11.22 19.75 -23.76
N SER A 12 11.23 19.72 -22.43
CA SER A 12 12.35 19.17 -21.65
C SER A 12 12.58 17.71 -22.07
N SER A 13 13.63 17.47 -22.84
CA SER A 13 14.04 16.13 -23.24
C SER A 13 14.74 15.48 -22.04
N PHE A 14 14.02 14.58 -21.35
CA PHE A 14 14.60 13.77 -20.26
C PHE A 14 15.90 13.10 -20.72
N SER A 15 16.91 13.07 -19.84
CA SER A 15 18.16 12.36 -20.13
C SER A 15 17.90 10.87 -20.39
N PRO A 16 18.76 10.17 -21.16
CA PRO A 16 18.63 8.73 -21.36
C PRO A 16 18.57 7.93 -20.05
N ALA A 17 19.26 8.39 -19.00
CA ALA A 17 19.27 7.78 -17.68
C ALA A 17 17.93 7.93 -16.95
N GLU A 18 17.35 9.14 -16.93
CA GLU A 18 16.02 9.38 -16.36
C GLU A 18 14.94 8.55 -17.05
N ARG A 19 15.02 8.44 -18.38
CA ARG A 19 14.10 7.63 -19.18
C ARG A 19 14.16 6.16 -18.79
N ARG A 20 15.36 5.60 -18.66
CA ARG A 20 15.58 4.22 -18.20
C ARG A 20 15.03 4.02 -16.78
N ALA A 21 15.32 4.94 -15.86
CA ALA A 21 14.84 4.86 -14.48
C ALA A 21 13.31 4.86 -14.40
N ARG A 22 12.64 5.69 -15.22
CA ARG A 22 11.17 5.71 -15.32
C ARG A 22 10.61 4.39 -15.86
N TRP A 23 11.23 3.82 -16.89
CA TRP A 23 10.80 2.52 -17.42
C TRP A 23 10.99 1.39 -16.41
N ILE A 24 12.12 1.37 -15.69
CA ILE A 24 12.35 0.40 -14.61
C ILE A 24 11.25 0.53 -13.56
N ALA A 25 10.96 1.74 -13.07
CA ALA A 25 9.89 1.94 -12.08
C ALA A 25 8.51 1.51 -12.61
N ALA A 26 8.19 1.81 -13.88
CA ALA A 26 6.94 1.39 -14.50
C ALA A 26 6.83 -0.14 -14.61
N LEU A 27 7.90 -0.82 -15.03
CA LEU A 27 7.95 -2.28 -15.12
C LEU A 27 7.88 -2.93 -13.73
N THR A 28 8.56 -2.37 -12.74
CA THR A 28 8.46 -2.83 -11.35
C THR A 28 7.03 -2.68 -10.82
N ALA A 29 6.38 -1.54 -11.05
CA ALA A 29 4.99 -1.33 -10.65
C ALA A 29 4.05 -2.32 -11.36
N LEU A 30 4.23 -2.52 -12.67
CA LEU A 30 3.45 -3.47 -13.45
C LEU A 30 3.64 -4.91 -12.95
N ALA A 31 4.88 -5.32 -12.65
CA ALA A 31 5.19 -6.64 -12.11
C ALA A 31 4.54 -6.85 -10.73
N LEU A 32 4.58 -5.84 -9.86
CA LEU A 32 3.91 -5.89 -8.55
C LEU A 32 2.38 -6.00 -8.69
N VAL A 33 1.77 -5.25 -9.61
CA VAL A 33 0.32 -5.33 -9.89
C VAL A 33 -0.04 -6.71 -10.42
N ALA A 34 0.73 -7.24 -11.39
CA ALA A 34 0.51 -8.57 -11.93
C ALA A 34 0.63 -9.65 -10.83
N LEU A 35 1.65 -9.53 -9.96
CA LEU A 35 1.83 -10.44 -8.83
C LEU A 35 0.67 -10.34 -7.82
N ALA A 36 0.22 -9.13 -7.49
CA ALA A 36 -0.91 -8.89 -6.60
C ALA A 36 -2.20 -9.56 -7.12
N ILE A 37 -2.49 -9.43 -8.42
CA ILE A 37 -3.63 -10.07 -9.08
C ILE A 37 -3.46 -11.59 -9.09
N ALA A 38 -2.30 -12.09 -9.52
CA ALA A 38 -2.05 -13.53 -9.64
C ALA A 38 -2.16 -14.26 -8.28
N LEU A 39 -1.60 -13.66 -7.22
CA LEU A 39 -1.70 -14.22 -5.87
C LEU A 39 -3.11 -14.06 -5.28
N GLY A 40 -3.74 -12.90 -5.47
CA GLY A 40 -5.08 -12.63 -4.93
C GLY A 40 -6.19 -13.46 -5.59
N ALA A 41 -6.05 -13.76 -6.88
CA ALA A 41 -7.00 -14.59 -7.62
C ALA A 41 -6.93 -16.07 -7.24
N ASN A 42 -5.85 -16.51 -6.58
CA ASN A 42 -5.68 -17.89 -6.17
C ASN A 42 -6.50 -18.19 -4.88
N PRO A 43 -7.48 -19.11 -4.92
CA PRO A 43 -8.36 -19.39 -3.78
C PRO A 43 -7.65 -20.00 -2.56
N ARG A 44 -6.43 -20.51 -2.72
CA ARG A 44 -5.63 -21.08 -1.63
C ARG A 44 -4.81 -20.03 -0.88
N ARG A 45 -4.85 -18.76 -1.30
CA ARG A 45 -4.08 -17.63 -0.74
C ARG A 45 -4.95 -16.71 0.12
N GLY A 46 -4.36 -15.66 0.69
CA GLY A 46 -5.10 -14.67 1.47
C GLY A 46 -5.71 -15.22 2.77
N ILE A 47 -4.98 -16.07 3.49
CA ILE A 47 -5.50 -16.66 4.74
C ILE A 47 -5.63 -15.61 5.84
N ASP A 48 -4.72 -14.65 5.91
CA ASP A 48 -4.73 -13.59 6.92
C ASP A 48 -5.90 -12.65 6.68
N LEU A 49 -6.15 -12.26 5.42
CA LEU A 49 -7.30 -11.43 5.09
C LEU A 49 -8.63 -12.05 5.53
N ARG A 50 -8.75 -13.38 5.50
CA ARG A 50 -9.97 -14.07 5.96
C ARG A 50 -10.20 -13.90 7.46
N VAL A 51 -9.15 -13.77 8.26
CA VAL A 51 -9.26 -13.45 9.69
C VAL A 51 -9.89 -12.07 9.88
N TYR A 52 -9.44 -11.07 9.10
CA TYR A 52 -10.00 -9.71 9.14
C TYR A 52 -11.44 -9.64 8.62
N LEU A 53 -11.76 -10.34 7.52
CA LEU A 53 -13.15 -10.40 7.01
C LEU A 53 -14.08 -11.08 8.01
N THR A 54 -13.64 -12.15 8.67
CA THR A 54 -14.42 -12.81 9.72
C THR A 54 -14.66 -11.86 10.89
N ALA A 55 -13.62 -11.15 11.34
CA ALA A 55 -13.76 -10.14 12.39
C ALA A 55 -14.68 -8.98 11.99
N ALA A 56 -14.60 -8.53 10.73
CA ALA A 56 -15.45 -7.47 10.19
C ALA A 56 -16.93 -7.89 10.16
N SER A 57 -17.25 -9.11 9.73
CA SER A 57 -18.62 -9.66 9.79
C SER A 57 -19.12 -9.68 11.23
N ARG A 58 -18.31 -10.21 12.15
CA ARG A 58 -18.68 -10.28 13.57
C ARG A 58 -18.91 -8.91 14.18
N PHE A 59 -18.11 -7.92 13.78
CA PHE A 59 -18.27 -6.53 14.21
C PHE A 59 -19.62 -5.96 13.76
N LEU A 60 -20.02 -6.20 12.50
CA LEU A 60 -21.33 -5.77 12.00
C LEU A 60 -22.49 -6.47 12.72
N ASP A 61 -22.34 -7.76 12.97
CA ASP A 61 -23.37 -8.59 13.61
C ASP A 61 -23.43 -8.38 15.13
N GLY A 62 -22.59 -7.52 15.70
CA GLY A 62 -22.50 -7.28 17.15
C GLY A 62 -22.04 -8.51 17.96
N SER A 63 -21.46 -9.51 17.29
CA SER A 63 -21.05 -10.77 17.92
C SER A 63 -19.62 -10.68 18.48
N PRO A 64 -19.22 -11.56 19.41
CA PRO A 64 -17.88 -11.50 20.00
C PRO A 64 -16.76 -11.60 18.95
N LEU A 65 -15.91 -10.56 18.86
CA LEU A 65 -14.79 -10.48 17.91
C LEU A 65 -13.72 -11.54 18.22
N TYR A 66 -13.34 -11.64 19.49
CA TYR A 66 -12.26 -12.49 19.97
C TYR A 66 -12.82 -13.84 20.42
N ARG A 67 -12.42 -14.94 19.77
CA ARG A 67 -12.86 -16.30 20.13
C ARG A 67 -11.70 -17.27 20.15
N ALA A 68 -11.53 -17.99 21.27
CA ALA A 68 -10.56 -19.06 21.38
C ALA A 68 -10.86 -20.24 20.42
N SER A 69 -12.12 -20.41 20.01
CA SER A 69 -12.55 -21.42 19.05
C SER A 69 -12.01 -21.22 17.63
N ASP A 70 -11.45 -20.05 17.31
CA ASP A 70 -10.86 -19.77 15.99
C ASP A 70 -9.50 -20.47 15.77
N GLY A 71 -9.01 -21.19 16.78
CA GLY A 71 -7.84 -22.06 16.68
C GLY A 71 -6.54 -21.27 16.62
N ALA A 72 -5.64 -21.67 15.70
CA ALA A 72 -4.26 -21.16 15.66
C ALA A 72 -4.13 -19.72 15.14
N MET A 73 -5.16 -19.17 14.50
CA MET A 73 -5.10 -17.85 13.85
C MET A 73 -6.30 -16.96 14.20
N PRO A 74 -6.52 -16.65 15.50
CA PRO A 74 -7.62 -15.79 15.92
C PRO A 74 -7.31 -14.32 15.57
N PHE A 75 -8.37 -13.53 15.38
CA PHE A 75 -8.24 -12.08 15.33
C PHE A 75 -7.73 -11.57 16.68
N LYS A 76 -6.68 -10.73 16.65
CA LYS A 76 -5.97 -10.25 17.87
C LYS A 76 -5.71 -8.75 17.89
N TYR A 77 -6.21 -8.02 16.89
CA TYR A 77 -5.97 -6.59 16.74
C TYR A 77 -7.08 -5.77 17.42
N ALA A 78 -6.86 -4.46 17.52
CA ALA A 78 -7.86 -3.54 18.08
C ALA A 78 -9.16 -3.55 17.23
N PRO A 79 -10.34 -3.33 17.83
CA PRO A 79 -11.63 -3.37 17.12
C PRO A 79 -11.73 -2.48 15.87
N PRO A 80 -11.15 -1.26 15.82
CA PRO A 80 -11.12 -0.47 14.59
C PRO A 80 -10.43 -1.18 13.41
N GLY A 81 -9.51 -2.10 13.71
CA GLY A 81 -8.86 -2.96 12.72
C GLY A 81 -9.82 -3.94 12.04
N ALA A 82 -10.94 -4.31 12.67
CA ALA A 82 -11.99 -5.10 12.01
C ALA A 82 -12.89 -4.20 11.14
N TRP A 83 -13.25 -3.02 11.65
CA TRP A 83 -14.10 -2.05 10.95
C TRP A 83 -13.56 -1.65 9.57
N LEU A 84 -12.23 -1.49 9.45
CA LEU A 84 -11.55 -1.16 8.19
C LEU A 84 -11.88 -2.12 7.03
N PHE A 85 -12.17 -3.39 7.33
CA PHE A 85 -12.40 -4.42 6.32
C PHE A 85 -13.87 -4.61 5.97
N ILE A 86 -14.79 -3.89 6.61
CA ILE A 86 -16.24 -3.96 6.32
C ILE A 86 -16.55 -3.73 4.83
N PRO A 87 -15.96 -2.73 4.13
CA PRO A 87 -16.25 -2.52 2.72
C PRO A 87 -15.92 -3.72 1.83
N LEU A 88 -14.97 -4.56 2.24
CA LEU A 88 -14.56 -5.74 1.48
C LEU A 88 -15.53 -6.92 1.61
N LEU A 89 -16.44 -6.90 2.59
CA LEU A 89 -17.47 -7.94 2.76
C LEU A 89 -18.47 -7.96 1.60
N ALA A 90 -18.61 -6.86 0.87
CA ALA A 90 -19.46 -6.79 -0.32
C ALA A 90 -18.89 -7.58 -1.51
N LEU A 91 -17.65 -8.07 -1.42
CA LEU A 91 -16.96 -8.78 -2.49
C LEU A 91 -16.86 -10.28 -2.18
N PRO A 92 -16.87 -11.15 -3.21
CA PRO A 92 -16.47 -12.53 -3.02
C PRO A 92 -15.02 -12.59 -2.51
N ALA A 93 -14.66 -13.62 -1.75
CA ALA A 93 -13.34 -13.74 -1.11
C ALA A 93 -12.15 -13.47 -2.07
N ARG A 94 -12.23 -13.96 -3.31
CA ARG A 94 -11.19 -13.70 -4.34
C ARG A 94 -11.11 -12.21 -4.71
N GLY A 95 -12.24 -11.57 -4.90
CA GLY A 95 -12.32 -10.13 -5.21
C GLY A 95 -11.77 -9.28 -4.06
N ALA A 96 -12.11 -9.64 -2.82
CA ALA A 96 -11.57 -8.98 -1.62
C ALA A 96 -10.04 -9.10 -1.55
N THR A 97 -9.47 -10.30 -1.76
CA THR A 97 -8.02 -10.51 -1.75
C THR A 97 -7.30 -9.77 -2.87
N VAL A 98 -7.82 -9.81 -4.10
CA VAL A 98 -7.24 -9.04 -5.21
C VAL A 98 -7.26 -7.55 -4.91
N LEU A 99 -8.40 -7.01 -4.47
CA LEU A 99 -8.52 -5.59 -4.15
C LEU A 99 -7.58 -5.19 -3.01
N TRP A 100 -7.49 -6.00 -1.96
CA TRP A 100 -6.57 -5.75 -0.84
C TRP A 100 -5.10 -5.76 -1.28
N ASN A 101 -4.68 -6.75 -2.07
CA ASN A 101 -3.31 -6.81 -2.59
C ASN A 101 -2.99 -5.60 -3.49
N LEU A 102 -3.94 -5.16 -4.31
CA LEU A 102 -3.78 -3.96 -5.14
C LEU A 102 -3.64 -2.69 -4.29
N LEU A 103 -4.44 -2.56 -3.22
CA LEU A 103 -4.32 -1.46 -2.26
C LEU A 103 -2.97 -1.49 -1.54
N SER A 104 -2.47 -2.68 -1.16
CA SER A 104 -1.15 -2.86 -0.56
C SER A 104 -0.02 -2.43 -1.50
N VAL A 105 -0.07 -2.84 -2.78
CA VAL A 105 0.90 -2.40 -3.80
C VAL A 105 0.83 -0.89 -4.02
N ALA A 106 -0.37 -0.33 -4.15
CA ALA A 106 -0.55 1.12 -4.31
C ALA A 106 0.03 1.89 -3.11
N THR A 107 -0.19 1.38 -1.89
CA THR A 107 0.32 1.96 -0.65
C THR A 107 1.84 1.90 -0.58
N LEU A 108 2.44 0.76 -0.96
CA LEU A 108 3.90 0.61 -1.06
C LEU A 108 4.50 1.63 -2.04
N LEU A 109 3.94 1.72 -3.25
CA LEU A 109 4.44 2.64 -4.28
C LEU A 109 4.26 4.11 -3.88
N ALA A 110 3.13 4.46 -3.26
CA ALA A 110 2.87 5.80 -2.75
C ALA A 110 3.85 6.17 -1.62
N SER A 111 4.09 5.25 -0.68
CA SER A 111 5.03 5.44 0.43
C SER A 111 6.46 5.59 -0.08
N ALA A 112 6.87 4.71 -0.99
CA ALA A 112 8.19 4.76 -1.62
C ALA A 112 8.41 6.09 -2.37
N ARG A 113 7.40 6.58 -3.10
CA ARG A 113 7.44 7.89 -3.78
C ARG A 113 7.51 9.05 -2.79
N TRP A 114 6.78 8.97 -1.67
CA TRP A 114 6.82 10.01 -0.63
C TRP A 114 8.21 10.09 0.00
N TRP A 115 8.76 8.97 0.47
CA TRP A 115 10.10 8.91 1.06
C TRP A 115 11.19 9.32 0.08
N SER A 116 11.10 8.89 -1.17
CA SER A 116 12.05 9.27 -2.23
C SER A 116 12.13 10.80 -2.43
N ARG A 117 10.98 11.49 -2.40
CA ARG A 117 10.92 12.96 -2.47
C ARG A 117 11.50 13.60 -1.21
N ARG A 118 11.17 13.06 -0.03
CA ARG A 118 11.62 13.60 1.26
C ARG A 118 13.13 13.49 1.46
N LEU A 119 13.73 12.41 0.98
CA LEU A 119 15.17 12.20 1.02
C LEU A 119 15.93 12.94 -0.10
N GLY A 120 15.24 13.72 -0.94
CA GLY A 120 15.88 14.48 -2.02
C GLY A 120 16.57 13.61 -3.08
N LEU A 121 16.09 12.38 -3.30
CA LEU A 121 16.77 11.43 -4.20
C LEU A 121 16.72 11.84 -5.68
N GLY A 122 15.88 12.83 -6.03
CA GLY A 122 15.76 13.36 -7.39
C GLY A 122 15.54 12.25 -8.42
N GLU A 123 16.33 12.28 -9.48
CA GLU A 123 16.28 11.31 -10.59
C GLU A 123 16.66 9.88 -10.18
N LYS A 124 17.48 9.73 -9.12
CA LYS A 124 17.88 8.42 -8.59
C LYS A 124 16.74 7.74 -7.82
N GLY A 125 15.71 8.50 -7.45
CA GLY A 125 14.59 8.01 -6.65
C GLY A 125 13.93 6.77 -7.22
N ALA A 126 13.68 6.74 -8.53
CA ALA A 126 13.07 5.59 -9.20
C ALA A 126 13.95 4.33 -9.14
N ALA A 127 15.27 4.48 -9.31
CA ALA A 127 16.21 3.37 -9.19
C ALA A 127 16.31 2.85 -7.75
N CYS A 128 16.36 3.75 -6.76
CA CYS A 128 16.33 3.36 -5.34
C CYS A 128 15.06 2.58 -5.00
N VAL A 129 13.88 3.04 -5.45
CA VAL A 129 12.62 2.31 -5.23
C VAL A 129 12.66 0.92 -5.88
N GLY A 130 13.13 0.82 -7.13
CA GLY A 130 13.27 -0.47 -7.81
C GLY A 130 14.20 -1.43 -7.08
N LEU A 131 15.36 -0.94 -6.61
CA LEU A 131 16.30 -1.73 -5.82
C LEU A 131 15.75 -2.14 -4.46
N THR A 132 15.02 -1.27 -3.77
CA THR A 132 14.35 -1.60 -2.51
C THR A 132 13.29 -2.67 -2.72
N VAL A 133 12.46 -2.56 -3.77
CA VAL A 133 11.47 -3.59 -4.11
C VAL A 133 12.16 -4.92 -4.42
N LEU A 134 13.28 -4.91 -5.15
CA LEU A 134 14.03 -6.12 -5.44
C LEU A 134 14.64 -6.74 -4.18
N ALA A 135 15.27 -5.94 -3.33
CA ALA A 135 15.85 -6.38 -2.06
C ALA A 135 14.78 -6.95 -1.11
N LEU A 136 13.56 -6.43 -1.17
CA LEU A 136 12.41 -6.86 -0.39
C LEU A 136 11.47 -7.79 -1.16
N ALA A 137 11.89 -8.36 -2.29
CA ALA A 137 10.99 -9.15 -3.14
C ALA A 137 10.41 -10.36 -2.39
N HIS A 138 11.23 -11.01 -1.56
CA HIS A 138 10.79 -12.16 -0.76
C HIS A 138 9.75 -11.80 0.31
N PRO A 139 9.96 -10.79 1.19
CA PRO A 139 8.92 -10.37 2.12
C PRO A 139 7.68 -9.81 1.40
N ILE A 140 7.84 -9.02 0.34
CA ILE A 140 6.70 -8.53 -0.47
C ILE A 140 5.88 -9.68 -1.04
N PHE A 141 6.53 -10.76 -1.49
CA PHE A 141 5.82 -11.94 -1.95
C PHE A 141 4.92 -12.51 -0.85
N PHE A 142 5.43 -12.67 0.38
CA PHE A 142 4.64 -13.20 1.49
C PHE A 142 3.51 -12.26 1.91
N GLU A 143 3.76 -10.95 1.93
CA GLU A 143 2.74 -9.94 2.20
C GLU A 143 1.53 -10.11 1.26
N LEU A 144 1.80 -10.24 -0.05
CA LEU A 144 0.74 -10.43 -1.06
C LEU A 144 0.16 -11.85 -1.06
N HIS A 145 0.95 -12.84 -0.68
CA HIS A 145 0.54 -14.24 -0.63
C HIS A 145 -0.46 -14.50 0.50
N TYR A 146 -0.20 -13.94 1.67
CA TYR A 146 -1.06 -14.05 2.84
C TYR A 146 -2.10 -12.94 2.91
N ALA A 147 -1.96 -11.91 2.07
CA ALA A 147 -2.78 -10.70 2.07
C ALA A 147 -2.74 -10.01 3.45
N GLN A 148 -1.50 -9.82 3.91
CA GLN A 148 -1.17 -9.18 5.18
C GLN A 148 -1.46 -7.68 5.18
N VAL A 149 -1.35 -7.07 6.36
CA VAL A 149 -1.71 -5.67 6.60
C VAL A 149 -0.49 -4.76 6.76
N ASP A 150 0.72 -5.31 6.76
CA ASP A 150 1.93 -4.58 7.10
C ASP A 150 2.22 -3.46 6.09
N LEU A 151 1.92 -3.67 4.80
CA LEU A 151 1.99 -2.62 3.78
C LEU A 151 0.94 -1.50 3.99
N ALA A 152 -0.24 -1.82 4.52
CA ALA A 152 -1.21 -0.80 4.91
C ALA A 152 -0.72 -0.02 6.13
N MET A 153 -0.10 -0.69 7.11
CA MET A 153 0.54 -0.05 8.26
C MET A 153 1.68 0.88 7.83
N LEU A 154 2.52 0.46 6.88
CA LEU A 154 3.56 1.31 6.29
C LEU A 154 2.97 2.61 5.70
N GLY A 155 1.85 2.51 4.99
CA GLY A 155 1.13 3.67 4.47
C GLY A 155 0.63 4.59 5.56
N LEU A 156 0.02 4.02 6.60
CA LEU A 156 -0.47 4.77 7.75
C LEU A 156 0.67 5.46 8.51
N PHE A 157 1.81 4.81 8.72
CA PHE A 157 2.99 5.45 9.31
C PHE A 157 3.55 6.57 8.44
N THR A 158 3.56 6.37 7.12
CA THR A 158 3.98 7.41 6.17
C THR A 158 3.04 8.61 6.23
N ALA A 159 1.73 8.39 6.25
CA ALA A 159 0.72 9.44 6.37
C ALA A 159 0.79 10.16 7.73
N ALA A 160 1.00 9.42 8.82
CA ALA A 160 1.16 9.98 10.15
C ALA A 160 2.38 10.91 10.23
N THR A 161 3.50 10.48 9.65
CA THR A 161 4.73 11.28 9.57
C THR A 161 4.51 12.56 8.77
N ASP A 162 3.88 12.47 7.59
CA ASP A 162 3.54 13.64 6.78
C ASP A 162 2.60 14.61 7.54
N GLY A 163 1.63 14.09 8.28
CA GLY A 163 0.70 14.87 9.10
C GLY A 163 1.40 15.61 10.24
N LEU A 164 2.34 14.96 10.93
CA LEU A 164 3.14 15.59 12.00
C LEU A 164 4.02 16.71 11.45
N GLU A 165 4.71 16.46 10.34
CA GLU A 165 5.57 17.47 9.70
C GLU A 165 4.79 18.68 9.20
N ARG A 166 3.55 18.50 8.73
CA ARG A 166 2.66 19.58 8.32
C ARG A 166 1.97 20.29 9.50
N ARG A 167 2.33 19.97 10.74
CA ARG A 167 1.68 20.47 11.97
C ARG A 167 0.16 20.23 11.99
N ARG A 168 -0.28 19.10 11.45
CA ARG A 168 -1.69 18.65 11.44
C ARG A 168 -1.85 17.44 12.38
N PRO A 169 -1.74 17.64 13.71
CA PRO A 169 -1.66 16.54 14.67
C PRO A 169 -2.91 15.65 14.69
N VAL A 170 -4.09 16.20 14.38
CA VAL A 170 -5.34 15.42 14.29
C VAL A 170 -5.29 14.41 13.14
N GLN A 171 -4.75 14.80 11.97
CA GLN A 171 -4.61 13.89 10.82
C GLN A 171 -3.55 12.81 11.09
N ALA A 172 -2.49 13.16 11.81
CA ALA A 172 -1.49 12.20 12.27
C ALA A 172 -2.05 11.20 13.31
N GLY A 173 -2.91 11.67 14.21
CA GLY A 173 -3.61 10.82 15.19
C GLY A 173 -4.56 9.83 14.53
N ILE A 174 -5.34 10.25 13.54
CA ILE A 174 -6.23 9.38 12.75
C ILE A 174 -5.43 8.32 11.98
N ALA A 175 -4.25 8.66 11.47
CA ALA A 175 -3.36 7.72 10.78
C ALA A 175 -2.58 6.79 11.75
N SER A 176 -2.61 7.05 13.06
CA SER A 176 -1.95 6.24 14.08
C SER A 176 -2.95 5.82 15.20
N PRO A 177 -4.06 5.14 14.87
CA PRO A 177 -5.13 4.85 15.84
C PRO A 177 -4.70 3.94 17.00
N TRP A 178 -3.54 3.29 16.90
CA TRP A 178 -2.96 2.41 17.92
C TRP A 178 -2.28 3.13 19.10
N ARG A 179 -2.31 4.46 19.18
CA ARG A 179 -1.78 5.22 20.33
C ARG A 179 -2.73 5.30 21.54
N LEU A 180 -3.82 4.53 21.55
CA LEU A 180 -4.75 4.46 22.66
C LEU A 180 -4.78 3.04 23.22
N CYS A 181 -3.74 2.72 24.00
CA CYS A 181 -3.72 1.84 25.18
C CYS A 181 -2.36 2.01 25.86
#